data_AF-A0A2T3IER2-F1
#
_entry.id   AF-A0A2T3IER2-F1
#
_cell.length_a   1.000
_cell.length_b   1.000
_cell.length_c   1.000
_cell.angle_alpha   90.00
_cell.angle_beta   90.00
_cell.angle_gamma   90.00
#
_symmetry.space_group_name_H-M   'P 1'
#
loop_
_entity.id
_entity.type
_entity.pdbx_description
1 polymer ?
#
loop_
_entity_poly.entity_id
_entity_poly.type
_entity_poly.pdbx_seq_one_letter_code
_entity_poly.pdbx_strand_id
1 'polypeptide(L)'
;MNTEIVIATTLLRRWGIKASEIEQVLAKDDHQLDERINIIVKIHKLVYKKLGNSKAIKAFMAEPNHEAKWNGRQPRLMIASGSIDDLRDVLSFVEPK
;
A
#
# COMPACT_ATOMS: atom_id res chain seq x y z
N MET A 1 8.97 -19.85 -0.56
CA MET A 1 8.11 -18.65 -0.41
C MET A 1 8.68 -17.60 -1.36
N ASN A 2 7.89 -17.05 -2.29
CA ASN A 2 8.38 -16.07 -3.26
C ASN A 2 8.91 -14.83 -2.50
N THR A 3 10.18 -14.45 -2.73
CA THR A 3 10.87 -13.33 -2.06
C THR A 3 10.07 -12.03 -2.12
N GLU A 4 9.36 -11.81 -3.23
CA GLU A 4 8.60 -10.58 -3.46
C GLU A 4 7.35 -10.49 -2.55
N ILE A 5 6.69 -11.62 -2.28
CA ILE A 5 5.59 -11.71 -1.32
C ILE A 5 6.09 -11.36 0.08
N VAL A 6 7.29 -11.81 0.46
CA VAL A 6 7.90 -11.50 1.77
C VAL A 6 8.16 -10.00 1.90
N ILE A 7 8.68 -9.38 0.83
CA ILE A 7 8.92 -7.94 0.77
C ILE A 7 7.59 -7.18 0.92
N ALA A 8 6.59 -7.49 0.09
CA ALA A 8 5.28 -6.85 0.15
C ALA A 8 4.62 -7.00 1.54
N THR A 9 4.63 -8.21 2.10
CA THR A 9 4.14 -8.50 3.46
C THR A 9 4.84 -7.63 4.50
N THR A 10 6.16 -7.50 4.42
CA THR A 10 6.95 -6.70 5.36
C THR A 10 6.60 -5.22 5.25
N LEU A 11 6.40 -4.70 4.04
CA LEU A 11 6.00 -3.32 3.81
C LEU A 11 4.61 -3.03 4.38
N LEU A 12 3.63 -3.88 4.09
CA LEU A 12 2.26 -3.75 4.61
C LEU A 12 2.23 -3.74 6.15
N ARG A 13 3.00 -4.64 6.80
CA ARG A 13 3.14 -4.66 8.26
C ARG A 13 3.74 -3.36 8.81
N ARG A 14 4.77 -2.82 8.14
CA ARG A 14 5.39 -1.54 8.54
C ARG A 14 4.43 -0.35 8.42
N TRP A 15 3.46 -0.41 7.51
CA TRP A 15 2.38 0.57 7.37
C TRP A 15 1.26 0.38 8.39
N GLY A 16 1.30 -0.68 9.19
CA GLY A 16 0.33 -0.96 10.25
C GLY A 16 -0.91 -1.72 9.79
N ILE A 17 -0.85 -2.40 8.65
CA ILE A 17 -1.91 -3.29 8.16
C ILE A 17 -1.81 -4.63 8.90
N LYS A 18 -2.96 -5.16 9.36
CA LYS A 18 -3.04 -6.38 10.18
C LYS A 18 -2.80 -7.63 9.33
N ALA A 19 -2.38 -8.72 9.98
CA ALA A 19 -2.09 -9.98 9.29
C ALA A 19 -3.29 -10.50 8.47
N SER A 20 -4.51 -10.44 9.02
CA SER A 20 -5.74 -10.84 8.33
C SER A 20 -6.05 -9.99 7.09
N GLU A 21 -5.74 -8.69 7.14
CA GLU A 21 -5.91 -7.77 6.01
C GLU A 21 -4.82 -8.03 4.95
N ILE A 22 -3.59 -8.35 5.35
CA ILE A 22 -2.51 -8.69 4.41
C ILE A 22 -2.85 -9.94 3.60
N GLU A 23 -3.46 -10.95 4.22
CA GLU A 23 -3.92 -12.15 3.53
C GLU A 23 -4.96 -11.82 2.46
N GLN A 24 -5.82 -10.83 2.72
CA GLN A 24 -6.78 -10.32 1.73
C GLN A 24 -6.09 -9.52 0.62
N VAL A 25 -5.12 -8.65 0.95
CA VAL A 25 -4.36 -7.87 -0.04
C VAL A 25 -3.51 -8.74 -0.95
N LEU A 26 -2.96 -9.84 -0.42
CA LEU A 26 -2.04 -10.76 -1.12
C LEU A 26 -2.66 -12.15 -1.32
N ALA A 27 -3.99 -12.22 -1.52
CA ALA A 27 -4.70 -13.48 -1.68
C ALA A 27 -4.03 -14.37 -2.75
N LYS A 28 -3.82 -15.65 -2.42
CA LYS A 28 -2.96 -16.59 -3.16
C LYS A 28 -3.53 -17.06 -4.51
N ASP A 29 -4.82 -16.83 -4.75
CA ASP A 29 -5.54 -17.34 -5.94
C ASP A 29 -5.79 -16.26 -7.00
N ASP A 30 -5.10 -15.13 -6.90
CA ASP A 30 -5.41 -13.96 -7.71
C ASP A 30 -4.48 -13.85 -8.93
N HIS A 31 -5.06 -13.83 -10.14
CA HIS A 31 -4.36 -13.48 -11.38
C HIS A 31 -3.67 -12.10 -11.32
N GLN A 32 -3.96 -11.30 -10.28
CA GLN A 32 -3.42 -9.97 -10.05
C GLN A 32 -2.32 -9.92 -8.96
N LEU A 33 -1.89 -11.05 -8.38
CA LEU A 33 -0.92 -11.06 -7.28
C LEU A 33 0.38 -10.30 -7.63
N ASP A 34 0.93 -10.55 -8.82
CA ASP A 34 2.15 -9.87 -9.29
C ASP A 34 1.92 -8.36 -9.46
N GLU A 35 0.76 -7.95 -9.96
CA GLU A 35 0.40 -6.53 -10.06
C GLU A 35 0.31 -5.89 -8.67
N ARG A 36 -0.36 -6.53 -7.72
CA ARG A 36 -0.52 -6.06 -6.34
C ARG A 36 0.84 -5.85 -5.66
N ILE A 37 1.72 -6.85 -5.76
CA ILE A 37 3.09 -6.78 -5.24
C ILE A 37 3.84 -5.61 -5.87
N ASN A 38 3.78 -5.48 -7.19
CA ASN A 38 4.43 -4.40 -7.92
C ASN A 38 3.93 -3.01 -7.48
N ILE A 39 2.61 -2.85 -7.31
CA ILE A 39 2.02 -1.60 -6.83
C ILE A 39 2.51 -1.28 -5.41
N ILE A 40 2.46 -2.24 -4.48
CA ILE A 40 2.91 -2.07 -3.09
C ILE A 40 4.38 -1.61 -3.04
N VAL A 41 5.25 -2.27 -3.81
CA VAL A 41 6.67 -1.92 -3.87
C VAL A 41 6.87 -0.54 -4.50
N LYS A 42 6.13 -0.19 -5.55
CA LYS A 42 6.20 1.14 -6.18
C LYS A 42 5.75 2.24 -5.23
N ILE A 43 4.61 2.08 -4.55
CA ILE A 43 4.13 3.02 -3.54
C ILE A 43 5.24 3.25 -2.49
N HIS A 44 5.84 2.17 -1.96
CA HIS A 44 6.91 2.31 -0.99
C HIS A 44 8.09 3.14 -1.53
N LYS A 45 8.58 2.82 -2.72
CA LYS A 45 9.71 3.51 -3.35
C LYS A 45 9.43 5.01 -3.53
N LEU A 46 8.23 5.35 -4.01
CA LEU A 46 7.83 6.74 -4.26
C LEU A 46 7.69 7.52 -2.95
N VAL A 47 7.03 6.95 -1.95
CA VAL A 47 6.85 7.61 -0.66
C VAL A 47 8.19 7.71 0.09
N TYR A 48 9.06 6.70 0.01
CA TYR A 48 10.41 6.77 0.56
C TYR A 48 11.25 7.86 -0.12
N LYS A 49 11.19 7.98 -1.45
CA LYS A 49 11.88 9.05 -2.19
C LYS A 49 11.43 10.43 -1.73
N LYS A 50 10.15 10.61 -1.38
CA LYS A 50 9.57 11.88 -0.89
C LYS A 50 9.91 12.18 0.57
N LEU A 51 9.90 11.18 1.45
CA LEU A 51 9.95 11.37 2.90
C LEU A 51 11.26 10.95 3.58
N GLY A 52 12.09 10.18 2.88
CA GLY A 52 13.47 9.83 3.27
C GLY A 52 13.62 8.85 4.43
N ASN A 53 12.57 8.49 5.18
CA ASN A 53 12.68 7.56 6.30
C ASN A 53 11.38 6.82 6.64
N SER A 54 11.50 5.67 7.30
CA SER A 54 10.38 4.78 7.63
C SER A 54 9.36 5.37 8.61
N LYS A 55 9.77 6.26 9.53
CA LYS A 55 8.86 6.89 10.50
C LYS A 55 7.88 7.83 9.80
N ALA A 56 8.39 8.63 8.87
CA ALA A 56 7.59 9.54 8.06
C ALA A 56 6.63 8.77 7.13
N ILE A 57 7.07 7.66 6.53
CA ILE A 57 6.19 6.79 5.73
C ILE A 57 5.04 6.24 6.57
N LYS A 58 5.32 5.77 7.80
CA LYS A 58 4.26 5.27 8.69
C LYS A 58 3.26 6.36 9.06
N ALA A 59 3.72 7.59 9.30
CA ALA A 59 2.85 8.73 9.56
C ALA A 59 1.97 9.06 8.34
N PHE A 60 2.58 9.17 7.15
CA PHE A 60 1.86 9.37 5.89
C PHE A 60 0.77 8.31 5.67
N MET A 61 1.10 7.03 5.89
CA MET A 61 0.15 5.92 5.72
C MET A 61 -1.04 5.99 6.69
N ALA A 62 -0.89 6.66 7.83
CA ALA A 62 -1.91 6.80 8.87
C ALA A 62 -2.66 8.15 8.82
N GLU A 63 -2.26 9.07 7.96
CA GLU A 63 -2.89 10.38 7.85
C GLU A 63 -4.11 10.31 6.93
N PRO A 64 -5.29 10.81 7.35
CA PRO A 64 -6.46 10.92 6.47
C PRO A 64 -6.13 11.71 5.21
N ASN A 65 -6.53 11.21 4.05
CA ASN A 65 -6.43 11.97 2.81
C ASN A 65 -7.73 12.75 2.56
N HIS A 66 -7.58 14.03 2.23
CA HIS A 66 -8.70 14.94 1.96
C HIS A 66 -9.11 14.98 0.47
N GLU A 67 -8.48 14.17 -0.38
CA GLU A 67 -8.96 13.92 -1.74
C GLU A 67 -10.39 13.37 -1.72
N ALA A 68 -11.29 13.98 -2.49
CA ALA A 68 -12.72 13.68 -2.46
C ALA A 68 -13.02 12.18 -2.68
N LYS A 69 -12.28 11.53 -3.58
CA LYS A 69 -12.42 10.10 -3.87
C LYS A 69 -12.07 9.17 -2.71
N TRP A 70 -11.31 9.64 -1.71
CA TRP A 70 -10.90 8.80 -0.59
C TRP A 70 -11.84 8.93 0.62
N ASN A 71 -12.78 9.88 0.61
CA ASN A 71 -13.75 10.07 1.70
C ASN A 71 -13.09 10.14 3.10
N GLY A 72 -11.92 10.77 3.21
CA GLY A 72 -11.18 10.85 4.48
C GLY A 72 -10.47 9.55 4.88
N ARG A 73 -10.48 8.50 4.05
CA ARG A 73 -9.73 7.27 4.30
C ARG A 73 -8.22 7.55 4.28
N GLN A 74 -7.51 6.85 5.16
CA GLN A 74 -6.05 6.86 5.23
C GLN A 74 -5.48 5.97 4.11
N PRO A 75 -4.30 6.25 3.56
CA PRO A 75 -3.69 5.39 2.54
C PRO A 75 -3.61 3.91 2.96
N ARG A 76 -3.28 3.62 4.22
CA ARG A 76 -3.24 2.23 4.70
C ARG A 76 -4.61 1.55 4.69
N LEU A 77 -5.70 2.29 4.91
CA LEU A 77 -7.06 1.75 4.90
C LEU A 77 -7.57 1.53 3.47
N MET A 78 -7.14 2.38 2.52
CA MET A 78 -7.33 2.14 1.09
C MET A 78 -6.65 0.82 0.70
N ILE A 79 -5.37 0.67 1.04
CA ILE A 79 -4.59 -0.54 0.73
C ILE A 79 -5.20 -1.78 1.41
N ALA A 80 -5.59 -1.68 2.68
CA ALA A 80 -6.13 -2.79 3.46
C ALA A 80 -7.50 -3.29 2.95
N SER A 81 -8.20 -2.55 2.09
CA SER A 81 -9.48 -3.00 1.50
C SER A 81 -9.29 -4.22 0.59
N GLY A 82 -8.06 -4.47 0.12
CA GLY A 82 -7.77 -5.52 -0.85
C GLY A 82 -8.29 -5.24 -2.26
N SER A 83 -8.94 -4.10 -2.51
CA SER A 83 -9.34 -3.68 -3.85
C SER A 83 -8.11 -3.28 -4.67
N ILE A 84 -8.01 -3.81 -5.89
CA ILE A 84 -6.95 -3.42 -6.82
C ILE A 84 -7.08 -1.95 -7.24
N ASP A 85 -8.30 -1.43 -7.32
CA ASP A 85 -8.55 -0.04 -7.68
C ASP A 85 -8.14 0.91 -6.55
N ASP A 86 -8.40 0.55 -5.29
CA ASP A 86 -7.89 1.32 -4.14
C ASP A 86 -6.34 1.32 -4.12
N LEU A 87 -5.70 0.20 -4.47
CA LEU A 87 -4.23 0.12 -4.61
C LEU A 87 -3.71 1.05 -5.71
N ARG A 88 -4.33 1.03 -6.90
CA ARG A 88 -3.98 1.90 -8.03
C ARG A 88 -4.22 3.37 -7.71
N ASP A 89 -5.26 3.68 -6.96
CA ASP A 89 -5.57 5.03 -6.50
C ASP A 89 -4.48 5.58 -5.57
N VAL A 90 -4.01 4.77 -4.61
CA VAL A 90 -2.88 5.15 -3.77
C VAL A 90 -1.61 5.34 -4.58
N LEU A 91 -1.34 4.48 -5.57
CA LEU A 91 -0.20 4.64 -6.47
C LEU A 91 -0.26 5.97 -7.23
N SER A 92 -1.38 6.25 -7.88
CA SER A 92 -1.60 7.48 -8.65
C SER A 92 -1.44 8.74 -7.76
N PHE A 93 -1.89 8.67 -6.50
CA PHE A 93 -1.71 9.77 -5.55
C PHE A 93 -0.24 10.05 -5.20
N VAL A 94 0.59 9.00 -5.12
CA VAL A 94 2.00 9.14 -4.74
C VAL A 94 2.94 9.32 -5.94
N GLU A 95 2.45 9.11 -7.16
CA GLU A 95 3.19 9.40 -8.39
C GLU A 95 3.49 10.91 -8.53
N PRO A 96 4.64 11.27 -9.12
CA PRO A 96 4.90 12.65 -9.51
C PRO A 96 3.94 13.05 -10.64
N LYS A 97 3.39 14.26 -10.55
CA LYS A 97 2.64 14.90 -11.64
C LYS A 97 3.58 15.44 -12.70
#